data_AF-A0AA88TQG2-F1
#
_entry.id   AF-A0AA88TQG2-F1
#
_cell.length_a   1.000
_cell.length_b   1.000
_cell.length_c   1.000
_cell.angle_alpha   90.00
_cell.angle_beta   90.00
_cell.angle_gamma   90.00
#
_symmetry.space_group_name_H-M   'P 1'
#
loop_
_entity.id
_entity.type
_entity.pdbx_description
1 polymer ?
#
loop_
_entity_poly.entity_id
_entity_poly.type
_entity_poly.pdbx_seq_one_letter_code
_entity_poly.pdbx_strand_id
1 'polypeptide(L)'
;MAAYRSVGVVRNLSALLTRSYPVCSYHGTGLTRPPHHKVSRSPIPQLTTTTFIRNMFIQTQDTPNPNSLKFLPGRVVLETGTMDFAGPRDAYCSPLARQLFRIDGVKSVFFGPDFITITKTTGEAEWKVIKPDVFATIMDFFTSGLPVVNEADAPRADTAPSEDDDEVVAMIKELLDTRIRPTVQEDGGDVLYRGFEDGIVKLKLQGSCTSCPSSIITLKNGIQNMLQFYVPEVEGVEQVKEEDVDLEKEVQ
;
A
#
# COMPACT_ATOMS: atom_id res chain seq x y z
N MET A 1 -23.96 49.06 -3.51
CA MET A 1 -24.92 49.72 -2.60
C MET A 1 -25.50 48.66 -1.65
N ALA A 2 -25.52 48.97 -0.34
CA ALA A 2 -26.09 48.22 0.80
C ALA A 2 -25.61 46.77 1.03
N ALA A 3 -24.77 46.39 2.00
CA ALA A 3 -24.72 46.62 3.46
C ALA A 3 -25.85 45.96 4.26
N TYR A 4 -25.52 44.92 5.04
CA TYR A 4 -26.04 44.78 6.41
C TYR A 4 -25.12 43.92 7.30
N ARG A 5 -24.90 44.44 8.53
CA ARG A 5 -24.09 43.92 9.65
C ARG A 5 -24.96 43.12 10.62
N SER A 6 -24.37 42.16 11.34
CA SER A 6 -24.58 41.87 12.78
C SER A 6 -23.53 40.82 13.19
N VAL A 7 -22.50 41.03 14.03
CA VAL A 7 -22.37 41.45 15.44
C VAL A 7 -22.87 40.42 16.47
N GLY A 8 -21.93 39.99 17.33
CA GLY A 8 -22.13 39.40 18.67
C GLY A 8 -22.09 37.87 18.70
N VAL A 9 -21.42 37.17 19.62
CA VAL A 9 -21.02 37.49 20.99
C VAL A 9 -19.88 36.56 21.42
N VAL A 10 -18.86 37.12 22.08
CA VAL A 10 -17.79 36.42 22.79
C VAL A 10 -18.27 36.17 24.22
N ARG A 11 -18.09 34.95 24.77
CA ARG A 11 -18.23 34.70 26.21
C ARG A 11 -17.08 33.86 26.75
N ASN A 12 -16.27 34.55 27.56
CA ASN A 12 -15.31 34.01 28.51
C ASN A 12 -15.99 33.09 29.53
N LEU A 13 -15.30 32.01 29.90
CA LEU A 13 -15.54 31.28 31.15
C LEU A 13 -14.18 31.06 31.82
N SER A 14 -13.87 31.98 32.72
CA SER A 14 -12.91 31.84 33.82
C SER A 14 -13.58 31.01 34.92
N ALA A 15 -12.91 29.97 35.39
CA ALA A 15 -13.23 29.33 36.67
C ALA A 15 -11.93 28.87 37.33
N LEU A 16 -11.42 29.75 38.20
CA LEU A 16 -10.45 29.45 39.24
C LEU A 16 -11.13 28.57 40.31
N LEU A 17 -10.51 27.45 40.70
CA LEU A 17 -10.64 26.95 42.07
C LEU A 17 -9.32 26.33 42.53
N THR A 18 -8.64 27.13 43.34
CA THR A 18 -7.59 26.79 44.30
C THR A 18 -8.05 25.67 45.22
N ARG A 19 -7.20 24.66 45.46
CA ARG A 19 -7.38 23.76 46.61
C ARG A 19 -6.10 23.54 47.39
N SER A 20 -6.16 24.13 48.58
CA SER A 20 -5.38 24.00 49.80
C SER A 20 -4.67 22.66 50.04
N TYR A 21 -3.40 22.73 50.43
CA TYR A 21 -2.61 21.64 51.02
C TYR A 21 -2.82 21.59 52.53
N PRO A 22 -3.19 20.44 53.13
CA PRO A 22 -3.13 20.30 54.57
C PRO A 22 -1.72 19.86 55.01
N VAL A 23 -1.14 20.68 55.89
CA VAL A 23 -0.05 20.31 56.80
C VAL A 23 -0.67 19.49 57.93
N CYS A 24 -0.10 18.32 58.26
CA CYS A 24 -0.49 17.58 59.47
C CYS A 24 0.74 17.17 60.29
N SER A 25 0.69 17.56 61.55
CA SER A 25 1.71 17.46 62.58
C SER A 25 1.93 16.03 63.07
N TYR A 26 3.19 15.75 63.41
CA TYR A 26 3.62 14.60 64.21
C TYR A 26 3.12 14.75 65.66
N HIS A 27 2.50 13.70 66.21
CA HIS A 27 2.63 13.28 67.61
C HIS A 27 2.43 11.75 67.64
N GLY A 28 3.43 11.04 68.18
CA GLY A 28 3.41 9.60 68.30
C GLY A 28 2.98 9.15 69.69
N THR A 29 2.31 8.00 69.75
CA THR A 29 2.44 6.94 70.78
C THR A 29 1.55 5.76 70.36
N GLY A 30 2.03 4.53 70.51
CA GLY A 30 1.18 3.34 70.56
C GLY A 30 1.56 2.24 69.57
N LEU A 31 2.46 1.35 69.99
CA LEU A 31 2.80 0.09 69.34
C LEU A 31 1.64 -0.90 69.42
N THR A 32 1.04 -1.24 68.29
CA THR A 32 0.28 -2.50 68.10
C THR A 32 0.56 -3.05 66.71
N ARG A 33 1.03 -4.30 66.65
CA ARG A 33 1.49 -5.01 65.46
C ARG A 33 0.29 -5.58 64.68
N PRO A 34 0.01 -5.17 63.42
CA PRO A 34 -1.02 -5.80 62.61
C PRO A 34 -0.46 -7.00 61.82
N PRO A 35 -1.32 -7.93 61.37
CA PRO A 35 -0.92 -9.26 60.90
C PRO A 35 -0.35 -9.24 59.48
N HIS A 36 0.39 -10.31 59.14
CA HIS A 36 1.00 -10.55 57.83
C HIS A 36 -0.03 -10.49 56.68
N HIS A 37 -0.11 -9.34 56.01
CA HIS A 37 -0.80 -9.21 54.74
C HIS A 37 0.15 -9.66 53.62
N LYS A 38 -0.25 -10.69 52.86
CA LYS A 38 0.47 -11.09 51.64
C LYS A 38 0.44 -9.91 50.66
N VAL A 39 1.62 -9.37 50.35
CA VAL A 39 1.79 -8.36 49.29
C VAL A 39 1.62 -9.05 47.95
N SER A 40 0.42 -8.92 47.37
CA SER A 40 0.19 -9.25 45.96
C SER A 40 0.95 -8.23 45.11
N ARG A 41 2.06 -8.66 44.52
CA ARG A 41 2.80 -7.87 43.53
C ARG A 41 1.98 -7.87 42.25
N SER A 42 1.20 -6.81 42.02
CA SER A 42 0.67 -6.55 40.68
C SER A 42 1.85 -6.39 39.71
N PRO A 43 1.85 -7.07 38.56
CA PRO A 43 2.89 -6.88 37.57
C PRO A 43 2.88 -5.43 37.12
N ILE A 44 4.07 -4.81 37.13
CA ILE A 44 4.29 -3.48 36.57
C ILE A 44 3.86 -3.57 35.10
N PRO A 45 2.95 -2.71 34.61
CA PRO A 45 2.64 -2.69 33.20
C PRO A 45 3.94 -2.37 32.47
N GLN A 46 4.43 -3.34 31.70
CA GLN A 46 5.58 -3.13 30.83
C GLN A 46 5.16 -2.03 29.86
N LEU A 47 5.72 -0.83 30.02
CA LEU A 47 5.65 0.17 28.97
C LEU A 47 6.28 -0.50 27.76
N THR A 48 5.43 -0.83 26.78
CA THR A 48 5.88 -1.18 25.44
C THR A 48 6.68 0.01 24.97
N THR A 49 8.00 -0.13 24.93
CA THR A 49 8.88 0.86 24.34
C THR A 49 8.43 1.01 22.89
N THR A 50 7.66 2.06 22.60
CA THR A 50 7.42 2.48 21.22
C THR A 50 8.78 2.92 20.71
N THR A 51 9.45 2.02 20.00
CA THR A 51 10.69 2.31 19.29
C THR A 51 10.38 3.40 18.28
N PHE A 52 10.67 4.65 18.61
CA PHE A 52 10.71 5.74 17.65
C PHE A 52 11.92 5.49 16.73
N ILE A 53 11.72 4.72 15.66
CA ILE A 53 12.72 4.58 14.60
C ILE A 53 12.72 5.89 13.81
N ARG A 54 13.59 6.82 14.21
CA ARG A 54 13.81 8.12 13.55
C ARG A 54 14.66 8.03 12.28
N ASN A 55 14.75 6.89 11.63
CA ASN A 55 15.48 6.76 10.37
C ASN A 55 14.64 5.96 9.37
N MET A 56 13.67 6.63 8.76
CA MET A 56 13.13 6.20 7.49
C MET A 56 14.03 6.76 6.38
N PHE A 57 14.63 5.87 5.57
CA PHE A 57 15.47 6.24 4.43
C PHE A 57 14.89 5.58 3.18
N ILE A 58 14.30 6.39 2.32
CA ILE A 58 13.70 5.92 1.08
C ILE A 58 14.80 5.85 0.02
N GLN A 59 14.99 4.67 -0.56
CA GLN A 59 15.87 4.47 -1.72
C GLN A 59 15.06 4.51 -3.01
N THR A 60 15.72 4.79 -4.14
CA THR A 60 15.08 4.70 -5.46
C THR A 60 15.83 3.70 -6.33
N GLN A 61 15.09 2.90 -7.09
CA GLN A 61 15.61 2.00 -8.12
C GLN A 61 14.97 2.33 -9.46
N ASP A 62 15.79 2.36 -10.51
CA ASP A 62 15.31 2.52 -11.87
C ASP A 62 14.58 1.24 -12.32
N THR A 63 13.58 1.41 -13.17
CA THR A 63 12.87 0.29 -13.81
C THR A 63 13.20 0.24 -15.30
N PRO A 64 12.95 -0.88 -16.00
CA PRO A 64 13.08 -0.92 -17.46
C PRO A 64 12.20 0.10 -18.21
N ASN A 65 11.21 0.68 -17.53
CA ASN A 65 10.35 1.73 -18.05
C ASN A 65 10.85 3.13 -17.62
N PRO A 66 11.26 4.02 -18.55
CA PRO A 66 11.78 5.35 -18.20
C PRO A 66 10.74 6.27 -17.55
N ASN A 67 9.44 5.96 -17.69
CA ASN A 67 8.35 6.69 -17.09
C ASN A 67 7.96 6.17 -15.71
N SER A 68 8.57 5.09 -15.23
CA SER A 68 8.28 4.49 -13.93
C SER A 68 9.52 4.44 -13.05
N LEU A 69 9.36 4.75 -11.77
CA LEU A 69 10.44 4.69 -10.79
C LEU A 69 9.97 3.99 -9.53
N LYS A 70 10.82 3.11 -9.00
CA LYS A 70 10.57 2.34 -7.79
C LYS A 70 11.15 3.06 -6.57
N PHE A 71 10.35 3.21 -5.52
CA PHE A 71 10.70 3.81 -4.24
C PHE A 71 10.64 2.74 -3.16
N LEU A 72 11.74 2.54 -2.44
CA LEU A 72 11.90 1.53 -1.39
C LEU A 72 11.97 2.23 -0.03
N PRO A 73 10.86 2.32 0.73
CA PRO A 73 10.82 2.98 2.03
C PRO A 73 11.60 2.27 3.15
N GLY A 74 12.12 1.06 2.90
CA GLY A 74 12.83 0.24 3.88
C GLY A 74 11.93 -0.41 4.93
N ARG A 75 10.64 -0.58 4.61
CA ARG A 75 9.63 -1.26 5.42
C ARG A 75 8.56 -1.86 4.52
N VAL A 76 7.76 -2.76 5.10
CA VAL A 76 6.60 -3.35 4.44
C VAL A 76 5.60 -2.25 4.08
N VAL A 77 5.16 -2.24 2.82
CA VAL A 77 4.13 -1.36 2.26
C VAL A 77 2.80 -2.09 2.22
N LEU A 78 2.79 -3.33 1.72
CA LEU A 78 1.64 -4.24 1.75
C LEU A 78 2.05 -5.54 2.43
N GLU A 79 1.24 -6.02 3.36
CA GLU A 79 1.49 -7.31 4.03
C GLU A 79 1.36 -8.50 3.07
N THR A 80 0.44 -8.41 2.11
CA THR A 80 0.18 -9.46 1.14
C THR A 80 -0.15 -8.89 -0.23
N GLY A 81 0.38 -9.53 -1.27
CA GLY A 81 0.03 -9.22 -2.66
C GLY A 81 0.53 -7.86 -3.14
N THR A 82 -0.18 -7.32 -4.12
CA THR A 82 0.15 -6.08 -4.82
C THR A 82 -1.14 -5.31 -5.09
N MET A 83 -1.04 -3.98 -5.26
CA MET A 83 -2.18 -3.14 -5.60
C MET A 83 -1.80 -2.14 -6.67
N ASP A 84 -2.63 -2.05 -7.71
CA ASP A 84 -2.46 -1.13 -8.83
C ASP A 84 -3.54 -0.06 -8.80
N PHE A 85 -3.12 1.19 -8.93
CA PHE A 85 -4.00 2.36 -9.00
C PHE A 85 -3.74 3.06 -10.32
N ALA A 86 -4.59 2.81 -11.32
CA ALA A 86 -4.45 3.37 -12.66
C ALA A 86 -4.70 4.89 -12.68
N GLY A 87 -5.53 5.40 -11.76
CA GLY A 87 -5.70 6.83 -11.55
C GLY A 87 -6.26 7.21 -10.17
N PRO A 88 -6.52 8.52 -9.94
CA PRO A 88 -6.94 9.03 -8.64
C PRO A 88 -8.27 8.46 -8.12
N ARG A 89 -9.15 7.99 -9.01
CA ARG A 89 -10.44 7.40 -8.65
C ARG A 89 -10.28 6.04 -7.98
N ASP A 90 -9.28 5.27 -8.40
CA ASP A 90 -9.03 3.90 -7.91
C ASP A 90 -8.34 3.92 -6.54
N ALA A 91 -7.76 5.07 -6.17
CA ALA A 91 -7.04 5.26 -4.91
C ALA A 91 -7.95 5.32 -3.66
N TYR A 92 -9.27 5.17 -3.79
CA TYR A 92 -10.22 5.37 -2.68
C TYR A 92 -9.88 4.51 -1.44
N CYS A 93 -9.37 3.30 -1.65
CA CYS A 93 -9.02 2.35 -0.61
C CYS A 93 -7.64 2.59 0.04
N SER A 94 -6.83 3.53 -0.48
CA SER A 94 -5.51 3.84 0.07
C SER A 94 -5.31 5.33 0.36
N PRO A 95 -5.19 5.74 1.64
CA PRO A 95 -4.85 7.10 2.00
C PRO A 95 -3.48 7.55 1.45
N LEU A 96 -2.51 6.63 1.34
CA LEU A 96 -1.20 6.90 0.75
C LEU A 96 -1.31 7.17 -0.75
N ALA A 97 -2.01 6.31 -1.50
CA ALA A 97 -2.19 6.49 -2.94
C ALA A 97 -2.89 7.83 -3.23
N ARG A 98 -3.93 8.17 -2.46
CA ARG A 98 -4.64 9.46 -2.59
C ARG A 98 -3.73 10.67 -2.38
N GLN A 99 -2.75 10.57 -1.48
CA GLN A 99 -1.79 11.65 -1.26
C GLN A 99 -0.78 11.74 -2.41
N LEU A 100 -0.29 10.59 -2.90
CA LEU A 100 0.63 10.53 -4.04
C LEU A 100 -0.01 11.09 -5.33
N PHE A 101 -1.29 10.85 -5.57
CA PHE A 101 -2.02 11.42 -6.71
C PHE A 101 -2.25 12.94 -6.63
N ARG A 102 -1.98 13.59 -5.50
CA ARG A 102 -2.01 15.06 -5.41
C ARG A 102 -0.74 15.71 -5.95
N ILE A 103 0.30 14.92 -6.19
CA ILE A 103 1.56 15.39 -6.74
C ILE A 103 1.39 15.56 -8.26
N ASP A 104 1.65 16.76 -8.75
CA ASP A 104 1.52 17.06 -10.16
C ASP A 104 2.48 16.19 -11.00
N GLY A 105 1.94 15.57 -12.04
CA GLY A 105 2.69 14.70 -12.94
C GLY A 105 2.68 13.21 -12.57
N VAL A 106 2.07 12.80 -11.44
CA VAL A 106 1.82 11.38 -11.13
C VAL A 106 0.64 10.86 -11.96
N LYS A 107 0.89 9.84 -12.79
CA LYS A 107 -0.11 9.20 -13.64
C LYS A 107 -0.76 7.99 -12.97
N SER A 108 0.05 7.08 -12.43
CA SER A 108 -0.41 5.87 -11.73
C SER A 108 0.53 5.52 -10.58
N VAL A 109 -0.01 4.79 -9.60
CA VAL A 109 0.70 4.35 -8.41
C VAL A 109 0.50 2.84 -8.28
N PHE A 110 1.57 2.12 -7.95
CA PHE A 110 1.53 0.69 -7.73
C PHE A 110 2.26 0.35 -6.43
N PHE A 111 1.66 -0.47 -5.60
CA PHE A 111 2.23 -0.97 -4.36
C PHE A 111 2.62 -2.43 -4.49
N GLY A 112 3.89 -2.70 -4.20
CA GLY A 112 4.39 -4.05 -3.95
C GLY A 112 4.52 -4.33 -2.45
N PRO A 113 5.13 -5.47 -2.08
CA PRO A 113 5.29 -5.86 -0.68
C PRO A 113 6.09 -4.84 0.15
N ASP A 114 7.20 -4.32 -0.39
CA ASP A 114 8.13 -3.42 0.30
C ASP A 114 8.55 -2.20 -0.54
N PHE A 115 7.83 -1.95 -1.64
CA PHE A 115 8.12 -0.86 -2.56
C PHE A 115 6.87 -0.19 -3.12
N ILE A 116 7.05 1.03 -3.61
CA ILE A 116 6.05 1.83 -4.30
C ILE A 116 6.61 2.18 -5.68
N THR A 117 5.93 1.78 -6.74
CA THR A 117 6.25 2.24 -8.09
C THR A 117 5.35 3.40 -8.45
N ILE A 118 5.94 4.49 -8.93
CA ILE A 118 5.20 5.64 -9.46
C ILE A 118 5.47 5.71 -10.94
N THR A 119 4.41 5.88 -11.73
CA THR A 119 4.50 6.19 -13.15
C THR A 119 4.13 7.63 -13.36
N LYS A 120 4.98 8.38 -14.05
CA LYS A 120 4.72 9.79 -14.38
C LYS A 120 3.97 9.94 -15.70
N THR A 121 3.33 11.08 -15.89
CA THR A 121 2.70 11.45 -17.16
C THR A 121 3.78 11.72 -18.21
N THR A 122 3.58 11.25 -19.44
CA THR A 122 4.51 11.45 -20.55
C THR A 122 4.47 12.91 -21.04
N GLY A 123 5.63 13.54 -21.21
CA GLY A 123 5.78 14.85 -21.87
C GLY A 123 6.30 15.97 -20.95
N GLU A 124 5.57 16.31 -19.90
CA GLU A 124 5.83 17.53 -19.11
C GLU A 124 6.45 17.25 -17.73
N ALA A 125 6.32 16.02 -17.24
CA ALA A 125 6.77 15.65 -15.91
C ALA A 125 8.25 15.23 -15.89
N GLU A 126 9.05 15.91 -15.07
CA GLU A 126 10.43 15.53 -14.77
C GLU A 126 10.59 14.92 -13.38
N TRP A 127 11.37 13.84 -13.28
CA TRP A 127 11.66 13.19 -12.00
C TRP A 127 12.34 14.12 -10.99
N LYS A 128 13.07 15.14 -11.44
CA LYS A 128 13.71 16.13 -10.55
C LYS A 128 12.69 16.96 -9.76
N VAL A 129 11.49 17.14 -10.31
CA VAL A 129 10.39 17.88 -9.68
C VAL A 129 9.53 16.93 -8.84
N ILE A 130 9.20 15.75 -9.37
CA ILE A 130 8.31 14.78 -8.71
C ILE A 130 8.99 14.12 -7.50
N LYS A 131 10.29 13.78 -7.59
CA LYS A 131 11.00 13.01 -6.55
C LYS A 131 10.91 13.66 -5.16
N PRO A 132 11.24 14.95 -4.98
CA PRO A 132 11.15 15.60 -3.67
C PRO A 132 9.76 15.49 -3.02
N ASP A 133 8.69 15.73 -3.78
CA ASP A 133 7.32 15.68 -3.27
C ASP A 133 6.88 14.26 -2.91
N VAL A 134 7.31 13.28 -3.71
CA VAL A 134 7.07 11.86 -3.42
C VAL A 134 7.78 11.46 -2.13
N PHE A 135 9.05 11.84 -1.97
CA PHE A 135 9.80 11.56 -0.75
C PHE A 135 9.13 12.16 0.48
N ALA A 136 8.73 13.44 0.41
CA ALA A 136 8.03 14.12 1.50
C ALA A 136 6.72 13.40 1.85
N THR A 137 5.91 13.09 0.84
CA THR A 137 4.61 12.43 1.02
C THR A 137 4.75 11.06 1.67
N ILE A 138 5.68 10.22 1.19
CA ILE A 138 5.92 8.88 1.76
C ILE A 138 6.43 9.01 3.20
N MET A 139 7.38 9.91 3.48
CA MET A 139 7.91 10.12 4.83
C MET A 139 6.84 10.59 5.82
N ASP A 140 6.05 11.59 5.43
CA ASP A 140 4.98 12.14 6.26
C ASP A 140 3.90 11.08 6.51
N PHE A 141 3.53 10.33 5.48
CA PHE A 141 2.54 9.25 5.59
C PHE A 141 2.97 8.20 6.62
N PHE A 142 4.17 7.63 6.49
CA PHE A 142 4.62 6.59 7.41
C PHE A 142 4.95 7.12 8.81
N THR A 143 5.16 8.43 8.96
CA THR A 143 5.28 9.10 10.26
C THR A 143 3.92 9.29 10.92
N SER A 144 2.85 9.47 10.14
CA SER A 144 1.49 9.64 10.65
C SER A 144 0.90 8.36 11.28
N GLY A 145 1.42 7.19 10.92
CA GLY A 145 0.91 5.90 11.40
C GLY A 145 -0.45 5.49 10.81
N LEU A 146 -0.90 6.17 9.74
CA LEU A 146 -2.11 5.78 9.01
C LEU A 146 -1.92 4.44 8.29
N PRO A 147 -2.99 3.63 8.14
CA PRO A 147 -2.92 2.39 7.38
C PRO A 147 -2.73 2.67 5.89
N VAL A 148 -1.85 1.92 5.22
CA VAL A 148 -1.58 2.06 3.78
C VAL A 148 -2.83 1.77 2.96
N VAL A 149 -3.62 0.78 3.38
CA VAL A 149 -4.89 0.36 2.75
C VAL A 149 -5.94 0.21 3.85
N ASN A 150 -7.17 0.63 3.55
CA ASN A 150 -8.31 0.36 4.42
C ASN A 150 -8.76 -1.10 4.20
N GLU A 151 -8.70 -1.93 5.24
CA GLU A 151 -8.98 -3.38 5.17
C GLU A 151 -10.36 -3.73 4.58
N ALA A 152 -11.34 -2.84 4.69
CA ALA A 152 -12.68 -3.05 4.17
C ALA A 152 -12.77 -3.03 2.63
N ASP A 153 -11.76 -2.48 1.95
CA ASP A 153 -11.81 -2.12 0.52
C ASP A 153 -10.69 -2.80 -0.32
N ALA A 154 -9.97 -3.77 0.26
CA ALA A 154 -8.88 -4.45 -0.45
C ALA A 154 -9.43 -5.50 -1.45
N PRO A 155 -9.04 -5.45 -2.74
CA PRO A 155 -9.42 -6.47 -3.71
C PRO A 155 -8.75 -7.81 -3.37
N ARG A 156 -9.50 -8.90 -3.46
CA ARG A 156 -8.96 -10.26 -3.29
C ARG A 156 -8.07 -10.61 -4.49
N ALA A 157 -6.93 -11.25 -4.24
CA ALA A 157 -6.02 -11.69 -5.28
C ALA A 157 -6.55 -12.99 -5.92
N ASP A 158 -7.10 -12.89 -7.14
CA ASP A 158 -7.62 -14.03 -7.91
C ASP A 158 -6.53 -14.98 -8.46
N THR A 159 -5.26 -14.65 -8.28
CA THR A 159 -4.13 -15.39 -8.87
C THR A 159 -3.69 -16.60 -8.01
N ALA A 160 -4.21 -16.75 -6.80
CA ALA A 160 -3.90 -17.92 -5.97
C ALA A 160 -4.46 -19.21 -6.61
N PRO A 161 -3.70 -20.33 -6.59
CA PRO A 161 -4.24 -21.63 -6.98
C PRO A 161 -5.42 -22.01 -6.08
N SER A 162 -6.50 -22.51 -6.69
CA SER A 162 -7.68 -23.04 -6.00
C SER A 162 -7.78 -24.55 -6.19
N GLU A 163 -8.44 -25.27 -5.27
CA GLU A 163 -8.62 -26.73 -5.38
C GLU A 163 -9.53 -27.13 -6.55
N ASP A 164 -10.29 -26.18 -7.11
CA ASP A 164 -11.20 -26.36 -8.23
C ASP A 164 -10.55 -26.01 -9.59
N ASP A 165 -9.29 -25.56 -9.61
CA ASP A 165 -8.59 -25.24 -10.84
C ASP A 165 -8.20 -26.53 -11.61
N ASP A 166 -8.35 -26.51 -12.93
CA ASP A 166 -7.81 -27.56 -13.80
C ASP A 166 -6.29 -27.71 -13.59
N GLU A 167 -5.74 -28.94 -13.74
CA GLU A 167 -4.31 -29.22 -13.53
C GLU A 167 -3.39 -28.27 -14.32
N VAL A 168 -3.78 -27.93 -15.55
CA VAL A 168 -3.08 -26.98 -16.42
C VAL A 168 -3.13 -25.56 -15.85
N VAL A 169 -4.30 -25.12 -15.36
CA VAL A 169 -4.48 -23.78 -14.76
C VAL A 169 -3.69 -23.66 -13.46
N ALA A 170 -3.69 -24.69 -12.62
CA ALA A 170 -2.90 -24.74 -11.40
C ALA A 170 -1.40 -24.62 -11.70
N MET A 171 -0.91 -25.33 -12.73
CA MET A 171 0.48 -25.23 -13.17
C MET A 171 0.85 -23.84 -13.70
N ILE A 172 -0.03 -23.21 -14.48
CA ILE A 172 0.16 -21.84 -14.97
C ILE A 172 0.25 -20.86 -13.78
N LYS A 173 -0.67 -20.94 -12.82
CA LYS A 173 -0.68 -20.09 -11.62
C LYS A 173 0.58 -20.30 -10.77
N GLU A 174 1.03 -21.54 -10.59
CA GLU A 174 2.26 -21.84 -9.86
C GLU A 174 3.50 -21.22 -10.54
N LEU A 175 3.63 -21.36 -11.87
CA LEU A 175 4.74 -20.76 -12.62
C LEU A 175 4.71 -19.23 -12.57
N LEU A 176 3.52 -18.64 -12.64
CA LEU A 176 3.34 -17.21 -12.48
C LEU A 176 3.87 -16.77 -11.11
N ASP A 177 3.43 -17.42 -10.04
CA ASP A 177 3.77 -17.00 -8.68
C ASP A 177 5.25 -17.26 -8.31
N THR A 178 5.79 -18.39 -8.73
CA THR A 178 7.14 -18.83 -8.31
C THR A 178 8.27 -18.28 -9.17
N ARG A 179 8.01 -17.92 -10.44
CA ARG A 179 9.06 -17.51 -11.39
C ARG A 179 8.81 -16.17 -12.06
N ILE A 180 7.59 -15.93 -12.55
CA ILE A 180 7.29 -14.70 -13.32
C ILE A 180 7.20 -13.50 -12.39
N ARG A 181 6.29 -13.56 -11.42
CA ARG A 181 5.97 -12.44 -10.54
C ARG A 181 7.18 -11.92 -9.77
N PRO A 182 8.10 -12.75 -9.22
CA PRO A 182 9.30 -12.24 -8.57
C PRO A 182 10.12 -11.32 -9.48
N THR A 183 10.40 -11.74 -10.72
CA THR A 183 11.17 -10.95 -11.69
C THR A 183 10.41 -9.70 -12.13
N VAL A 184 9.09 -9.79 -12.31
CA VAL A 184 8.28 -8.62 -12.70
C VAL A 184 8.16 -7.59 -11.57
N GLN A 185 8.09 -8.04 -10.32
CA GLN A 185 8.07 -7.17 -9.14
C GLN A 185 9.44 -6.54 -8.87
N GLU A 186 10.54 -7.21 -9.21
CA GLU A 186 11.86 -6.59 -9.26
C GLU A 186 11.85 -5.35 -10.16
N ASP A 187 11.26 -5.48 -11.36
CA ASP A 187 11.05 -4.40 -12.34
C ASP A 187 9.96 -3.38 -11.95
N GLY A 188 9.30 -3.56 -10.81
CA GLY A 188 8.33 -2.62 -10.25
C GLY A 188 6.91 -2.74 -10.81
N GLY A 189 6.55 -3.89 -11.39
CA GLY A 189 5.20 -4.21 -11.84
C GLY A 189 4.67 -5.50 -11.22
N ASP A 190 3.57 -6.00 -11.77
CA ASP A 190 3.07 -7.36 -11.47
C ASP A 190 2.24 -7.89 -12.64
N VAL A 191 1.90 -9.18 -12.59
CA VAL A 191 0.98 -9.83 -13.52
C VAL A 191 -0.12 -10.56 -12.76
N LEU A 192 -1.36 -10.35 -13.20
CA LEU A 192 -2.53 -11.06 -12.67
C LEU A 192 -3.06 -12.02 -13.71
N TYR A 193 -3.33 -13.25 -13.28
CA TYR A 193 -4.02 -14.23 -14.10
C TYR A 193 -5.49 -13.83 -14.27
N ARG A 194 -6.01 -14.00 -15.49
CA ARG A 194 -7.40 -13.64 -15.83
C ARG A 194 -8.18 -14.77 -16.49
N GLY A 195 -7.51 -15.77 -17.04
CA GLY A 195 -8.16 -16.94 -17.61
C GLY A 195 -7.22 -17.72 -18.52
N PHE A 196 -7.66 -18.91 -18.92
CA PHE A 196 -6.98 -19.76 -19.88
C PHE A 196 -8.03 -20.47 -20.72
N GLU A 197 -8.07 -20.17 -22.02
CA GLU A 197 -9.08 -20.67 -22.96
C GLU A 197 -8.39 -20.91 -24.32
N ASP A 198 -8.72 -22.02 -24.99
CA ASP A 198 -8.21 -22.35 -26.33
C ASP A 198 -6.67 -22.22 -26.48
N GLY A 199 -5.92 -22.63 -25.46
CA GLY A 199 -4.46 -22.53 -25.44
C GLY A 199 -3.91 -21.12 -25.20
N ILE A 200 -4.77 -20.13 -24.94
CA ILE A 200 -4.41 -18.74 -24.73
C ILE A 200 -4.53 -18.36 -23.25
N VAL A 201 -3.42 -17.94 -22.65
CA VAL A 201 -3.40 -17.42 -21.27
C VAL A 201 -3.69 -15.92 -21.28
N LYS A 202 -4.79 -15.51 -20.63
CA LYS A 202 -5.17 -14.10 -20.46
C LYS A 202 -4.52 -13.56 -19.18
N LEU A 203 -3.73 -12.50 -19.31
CA LEU A 203 -3.02 -11.83 -18.21
C LEU A 203 -3.35 -10.33 -18.17
N LYS A 204 -3.46 -9.77 -16.96
CA LYS A 204 -3.48 -8.32 -16.74
C LYS A 204 -2.11 -7.88 -16.23
N LEU A 205 -1.44 -7.00 -16.98
CA LEU A 205 -0.19 -6.37 -16.53
C LEU A 205 -0.48 -5.19 -15.61
N GLN A 206 0.36 -4.95 -14.61
CA GLN A 206 0.22 -3.87 -13.61
C GLN A 206 1.53 -3.12 -13.37
N GLY A 207 1.44 -1.93 -12.77
CA GLY A 207 2.60 -1.12 -12.40
C GLY A 207 3.44 -0.66 -13.60
N SER A 208 4.77 -0.78 -13.50
CA SER A 208 5.72 -0.30 -14.52
C SER A 208 5.51 -0.96 -15.90
N CYS A 209 4.90 -2.13 -15.94
CA CYS A 209 4.72 -2.92 -17.15
C CYS A 209 3.63 -2.40 -18.10
N THR A 210 2.83 -1.40 -17.71
CA THR A 210 1.62 -1.00 -18.45
C THR A 210 1.80 0.21 -19.38
N SER A 211 2.84 1.01 -19.20
CA SER A 211 2.92 2.34 -19.82
C SER A 211 3.99 2.52 -20.90
N CYS A 212 4.75 1.46 -21.21
CA CYS A 212 5.80 1.47 -22.22
C CYS A 212 5.60 0.34 -23.25
N PRO A 213 5.33 0.65 -24.53
CA PRO A 213 5.05 -0.35 -25.57
C PRO A 213 6.18 -1.38 -25.74
N SER A 214 7.44 -0.96 -25.64
CA SER A 214 8.58 -1.89 -25.74
C SER A 214 8.63 -2.85 -24.56
N SER A 215 8.44 -2.35 -23.33
CA SER A 215 8.42 -3.18 -22.12
C SER A 215 7.27 -4.18 -22.12
N ILE A 216 6.08 -3.78 -22.61
CA ILE A 216 4.91 -4.67 -22.74
C ILE A 216 5.23 -5.85 -23.65
N ILE A 217 5.75 -5.60 -24.86
CA ILE A 217 6.03 -6.65 -25.85
C ILE A 217 7.10 -7.60 -25.34
N THR A 218 8.21 -7.07 -24.79
CA THR A 218 9.29 -7.90 -24.27
C THR A 218 8.81 -8.78 -23.11
N LEU A 219 8.05 -8.21 -22.17
CA LEU A 219 7.52 -8.97 -21.04
C LEU A 219 6.54 -10.05 -21.49
N LYS A 220 5.61 -9.70 -22.38
CA LYS A 220 4.64 -10.64 -22.95
C LYS A 220 5.34 -11.83 -23.60
N ASN A 221 6.33 -11.56 -24.45
CA ASN A 221 7.10 -12.62 -25.12
C ASN A 221 7.90 -13.47 -24.12
N GLY A 222 8.50 -12.85 -23.10
CA GLY A 222 9.21 -13.56 -22.05
C GLY A 222 8.32 -14.52 -21.27
N ILE A 223 7.13 -14.06 -20.87
CA ILE A 223 6.13 -14.88 -20.19
C ILE A 223 5.65 -16.02 -21.09
N GLN A 224 5.29 -15.71 -22.34
CA GLN A 224 4.82 -16.70 -23.30
C GLN A 224 5.84 -17.81 -23.52
N ASN A 225 7.11 -17.46 -23.79
CA ASN A 225 8.17 -18.44 -24.01
C ASN A 225 8.37 -19.36 -22.79
N MET A 226 8.28 -18.80 -21.58
CA MET A 226 8.43 -19.61 -20.37
C MET A 226 7.23 -20.51 -20.14
N LEU A 227 6.00 -20.02 -20.32
CA LEU A 227 4.80 -20.84 -20.17
C LEU A 227 4.77 -21.97 -21.20
N GLN A 228 5.04 -21.68 -22.47
CA GLN A 228 5.14 -22.70 -23.54
C GLN A 228 6.19 -23.77 -23.26
N PHE A 229 7.27 -23.43 -22.58
CA PHE A 229 8.33 -24.38 -22.24
C PHE A 229 7.91 -25.38 -21.15
N TYR A 230 7.16 -24.92 -20.16
CA TYR A 230 6.75 -25.77 -19.02
C TYR A 230 5.35 -26.37 -19.19
N VAL A 231 4.48 -25.75 -19.99
CA VAL A 231 3.07 -26.11 -20.21
C VAL A 231 2.82 -26.21 -21.72
N PRO A 232 2.97 -27.39 -22.34
CA PRO A 232 2.82 -27.58 -23.79
C PRO A 232 1.46 -27.19 -24.37
N GLU A 233 0.41 -27.17 -23.53
CA GLU A 233 -0.96 -26.78 -23.86
C GLU A 233 -1.11 -25.27 -24.09
N VAL A 234 -0.15 -24.45 -23.60
CA VAL A 234 -0.14 -23.02 -23.84
C VAL A 234 0.38 -22.76 -25.25
N GLU A 235 -0.46 -22.22 -26.12
CA GLU A 235 -0.09 -21.76 -27.46
C GLU A 235 0.27 -20.27 -27.47
N GLY A 236 -0.29 -19.47 -26.56
CA GLY A 236 -0.08 -18.03 -26.55
C GLY A 236 -0.46 -17.35 -25.24
N VAL A 237 -0.09 -16.06 -25.15
CA VAL A 237 -0.46 -15.17 -24.05
C VAL A 237 -1.13 -13.95 -24.64
N GLU A 238 -2.17 -13.43 -23.98
CA GLU A 238 -2.82 -12.18 -24.33
C GLU A 238 -2.95 -11.25 -23.12
N GLN A 239 -2.77 -9.96 -23.37
CA GLN A 239 -2.96 -8.94 -22.35
C GLN A 239 -4.42 -8.48 -22.40
N VAL A 240 -5.13 -8.60 -21.28
CA VAL A 240 -6.46 -8.01 -21.11
C VAL A 240 -6.36 -6.66 -20.39
N LYS A 241 -7.16 -5.69 -20.82
CA LYS A 241 -7.32 -4.40 -20.14
C LYS A 241 -8.66 -4.40 -19.40
N GLU A 242 -8.79 -3.53 -18.38
CA GLU A 242 -10.02 -3.47 -17.58
C GLU A 242 -11.27 -3.15 -18.42
N GLU A 243 -11.11 -2.39 -19.51
CA GLU A 243 -12.19 -2.08 -20.45
C GLU A 243 -12.79 -3.32 -21.15
N ASP A 244 -12.05 -4.43 -21.21
CA ASP A 244 -12.47 -5.65 -21.91
C ASP A 244 -13.33 -6.57 -21.01
N VAL A 245 -13.22 -6.45 -19.68
CA VAL A 245 -13.85 -7.38 -18.72
C VAL A 245 -15.32 -7.03 -18.46
N ASP A 246 -15.69 -5.76 -18.63
CA ASP A 246 -17.08 -5.31 -18.48
C ASP A 246 -17.95 -5.72 -19.69
N LEU A 247 -17.34 -5.89 -20.87
CA LEU A 247 -18.04 -6.30 -22.09
C LEU A 247 -18.41 -7.79 -22.08
N GLU A 248 -17.59 -8.66 -21.49
CA GLU A 248 -17.89 -10.09 -21.41
C GLU A 248 -19.01 -10.39 -20.40
N LYS A 249 -19.19 -9.55 -19.37
CA LYS A 249 -20.24 -9.72 -18.36
C LYS A 249 -21.63 -9.22 -18.78
N GLU A 250 -21.72 -8.41 -19.83
CA GLU A 250 -23.01 -7.94 -20.36
C GLU A 250 -23.59 -8.85 -21.46
N VAL A 251 -22.83 -9.84 -21.94
CA VAL A 251 -23.24 -10.72 -23.05
C VAL A 251 -23.77 -12.09 -22.56
N GLN A 252 -23.78 -12.35 -21.26
CA GLN A 252 -24.26 -13.62 -20.69
C GLN A 252 -25.57 -13.51 -19.89
#